data_AF-A0A9E3Q0R5-F1
#
_entry.id   AF-A0A9E3Q0R5-F1
#
_cell.length_a   1.000
_cell.length_b   1.000
_cell.length_c   1.000
_cell.angle_alpha   90.00
_cell.angle_beta   90.00
_cell.angle_gamma   90.00
#
_symmetry.space_group_name_H-M   'P 1'
#
loop_
_entity.id
_entity.type
_entity.pdbx_description
1 polymer ?
#
loop_
_entity_poly.entity_id
_entity_poly.type
_entity_poly.pdbx_seq_one_letter_code
_entity_poly.pdbx_strand_id
1 'polypeptide(L)'
;RVVIETARRLVPLGTDVLKAEFPVHPADSPDESEWDDACRELTAVCPVPWVLLSAGVSHDVFLRQTAIACRAGARGVIAGRAIWSEAIAITPDPDARRRFLEGPARQRLETLRALCQTRPLPPGSHL
;
A
#
# COMPACT_ATOMS: atom_id res chain seq x y z
N ARG A 1 9.73 -10.72 -10.58
CA ARG A 1 8.43 -11.02 -9.93
C ARG A 1 8.61 -11.78 -8.59
N VAL A 2 9.43 -11.28 -7.66
CA VAL A 2 9.72 -11.97 -6.39
C VAL A 2 8.54 -11.94 -5.42
N VAL A 3 7.83 -10.81 -5.34
CA VAL A 3 6.66 -10.63 -4.45
C VAL A 3 5.57 -11.66 -4.73
N ILE A 4 5.23 -11.86 -6.01
CA ILE A 4 4.17 -12.77 -6.45
C ILE A 4 4.55 -14.23 -6.14
N GLU A 5 5.80 -14.62 -6.40
CA GLU A 5 6.27 -15.97 -6.09
C GLU A 5 6.33 -16.23 -4.57
N THR A 6 6.65 -15.20 -3.79
CA THR A 6 6.60 -15.26 -2.32
C THR A 6 5.18 -15.51 -1.85
N ALA A 7 4.19 -14.78 -2.39
CA ALA A 7 2.79 -15.00 -2.07
C ALA A 7 2.34 -16.43 -2.40
N ARG A 8 2.67 -16.91 -3.61
CA ARG A 8 2.34 -18.27 -4.07
C ARG A 8 2.87 -19.37 -3.15
N ARG A 9 4.08 -19.19 -2.59
CA ARG A 9 4.72 -20.20 -1.74
C ARG A 9 4.33 -20.11 -0.28
N LEU A 10 4.22 -18.90 0.27
CA LEU A 10 4.11 -18.70 1.72
C LEU A 10 2.66 -18.57 2.19
N VAL A 11 1.76 -18.02 1.38
CA VAL A 11 0.36 -17.85 1.78
C VAL A 11 -0.32 -19.20 2.10
N PRO A 12 -0.12 -20.28 1.32
CA PRO A 12 -0.72 -21.59 1.63
C PRO A 12 -0.27 -22.23 2.95
N LEU A 13 0.76 -21.71 3.62
CA LEU A 13 1.29 -22.24 4.87
C LEU A 13 0.48 -21.82 6.12
N GLY A 14 -0.74 -21.32 5.93
CA GLY A 14 -1.63 -20.88 7.01
C GLY A 14 -1.55 -19.38 7.32
N THR A 15 -1.27 -18.54 6.31
CA THR A 15 -1.28 -17.07 6.46
C THR A 15 -2.72 -16.54 6.47
N ASP A 16 -3.10 -15.73 7.46
CA ASP A 16 -4.43 -15.07 7.49
C ASP A 16 -4.50 -13.81 6.63
N VAL A 17 -3.43 -13.01 6.62
CA VAL A 17 -3.32 -11.76 5.85
C VAL A 17 -1.90 -11.61 5.32
N LEU A 18 -1.76 -11.32 4.03
CA LEU A 18 -0.46 -11.03 3.43
C LEU A 18 -0.18 -9.52 3.45
N LYS A 19 0.89 -9.10 4.13
CA LYS A 19 1.44 -7.74 3.97
C LYS A 19 2.53 -7.78 2.91
N ALA A 20 2.26 -7.23 1.72
CA ALA A 20 3.13 -7.34 0.55
C ALA A 20 3.74 -6.00 0.14
N GLU A 21 4.95 -6.06 -0.43
CA GLU A 21 5.55 -4.98 -1.21
C GLU A 21 4.80 -4.76 -2.53
N PHE A 22 4.97 -3.60 -3.16
CA PHE A 22 4.42 -3.38 -4.50
C PHE A 22 5.12 -4.32 -5.51
N PRO A 23 4.39 -5.03 -6.38
CA PRO A 23 4.96 -6.14 -7.17
C PRO A 23 5.87 -5.70 -8.32
N VAL A 24 5.88 -4.41 -8.64
CA VAL A 24 6.77 -3.76 -9.63
C VAL A 24 7.62 -2.72 -8.90
N HIS A 25 8.94 -2.74 -9.09
CA HIS A 25 9.75 -1.67 -8.52
C HIS A 25 9.54 -0.39 -9.36
N PRO A 26 9.25 0.78 -8.77
CA PRO A 26 8.94 2.00 -9.53
C PRO A 26 10.06 2.47 -10.48
N ALA A 27 11.31 2.05 -10.23
CA ALA A 27 12.43 2.36 -11.11
C ALA A 27 12.50 1.45 -12.36
N ASP A 28 11.84 0.29 -12.32
CA ASP A 28 11.91 -0.70 -13.41
C ASP A 28 10.89 -0.38 -14.51
N SER A 29 9.74 0.19 -14.12
CA SER A 29 8.69 0.58 -15.07
C SER A 29 7.85 1.73 -14.52
N PRO A 30 7.73 2.86 -15.24
CA PRO A 30 6.79 3.93 -14.91
C PRO A 30 5.38 3.69 -15.46
N ASP A 31 5.15 2.60 -16.20
CA ASP A 31 3.87 2.29 -16.82
C ASP A 31 2.88 1.72 -15.79
N GLU A 32 1.85 2.49 -15.45
CA GLU A 32 0.83 2.07 -14.47
C GLU A 32 -0.03 0.89 -14.96
N SER A 33 -0.07 0.60 -16.26
CA SER A 33 -0.76 -0.60 -16.76
C SER A 33 -0.04 -1.89 -16.34
N GLU A 34 1.29 -1.90 -16.39
CA GLU A 34 2.10 -3.01 -15.88
C GLU A 34 1.96 -3.17 -14.36
N TRP A 35 1.77 -2.05 -13.65
CA TRP A 35 1.51 -2.06 -12.21
C TRP A 35 0.15 -2.69 -11.88
N ASP A 36 -0.89 -2.35 -12.65
CA ASP A 36 -2.23 -2.94 -12.50
C ASP A 36 -2.20 -4.44 -12.77
N ASP A 37 -1.58 -4.87 -13.88
CA ASP A 37 -1.43 -6.28 -14.24
C ASP A 37 -0.71 -7.09 -13.16
N ALA A 38 0.41 -6.57 -12.64
CA ALA A 38 1.16 -7.23 -11.59
C ALA A 38 0.38 -7.30 -10.25
N CYS A 39 -0.40 -6.27 -9.92
CA CYS A 39 -1.26 -6.30 -8.75
C CYS A 39 -2.42 -7.30 -8.91
N ARG A 40 -2.99 -7.43 -10.12
CA ARG A 40 -4.02 -8.44 -10.43
C ARG A 40 -3.45 -9.85 -10.31
N GLU A 41 -2.24 -10.08 -10.82
CA GLU A 41 -1.55 -11.35 -10.67
C GLU A 41 -1.31 -11.68 -9.18
N LEU A 42 -0.86 -10.71 -8.38
CA LEU A 42 -0.69 -10.88 -6.94
C LEU A 42 -2.02 -11.24 -6.25
N THR A 43 -3.11 -10.54 -6.57
CA THR A 43 -4.45 -10.87 -6.07
C THR A 43 -4.87 -12.29 -6.46
N ALA A 44 -4.63 -12.71 -7.70
CA ALA A 44 -5.02 -14.03 -8.18
C ALA A 44 -4.31 -15.18 -7.47
N VAL A 45 -3.05 -14.99 -7.05
CA VAL A 45 -2.28 -16.02 -6.34
C VAL A 45 -2.43 -15.98 -4.82
N CYS A 46 -3.05 -14.92 -4.28
CA CYS A 46 -3.21 -14.72 -2.85
C CYS A 46 -4.65 -15.08 -2.42
N PRO A 47 -4.91 -16.31 -1.95
CA PRO A 47 -6.26 -16.75 -1.56
C PRO A 47 -6.80 -16.04 -0.31
N VAL A 48 -5.97 -15.27 0.39
CA VAL A 48 -6.33 -14.51 1.59
C VAL A 48 -6.22 -13.00 1.33
N PRO A 49 -6.82 -12.14 2.17
CA PRO A 49 -6.63 -10.69 2.07
C PRO A 49 -5.15 -10.30 2.02
N TRP A 50 -4.80 -9.42 1.09
CA TRP A 50 -3.49 -8.80 1.08
C TRP A 50 -3.58 -7.28 1.23
N VAL A 51 -2.57 -6.69 1.87
CA VAL A 51 -2.45 -5.24 2.10
C VAL A 51 -1.09 -4.76 1.64
N LEU A 52 -1.04 -3.56 1.08
CA LEU A 52 0.18 -2.98 0.55
C LEU A 52 1.01 -2.30 1.64
N LEU A 53 2.32 -2.53 1.65
CA LEU A 53 3.28 -1.80 2.48
C LEU A 53 4.02 -0.73 1.67
N SER A 54 4.45 0.34 2.34
CA SER A 54 4.96 1.54 1.64
C SER A 54 6.42 1.48 1.20
N ALA A 55 7.21 0.52 1.67
CA ALA A 55 8.63 0.29 1.31
C ALA A 55 9.61 1.48 1.47
N GLY A 56 9.16 2.66 1.88
CA GLY A 56 9.98 3.87 1.95
C GLY A 56 9.95 4.73 0.68
N VAL A 57 9.05 4.45 -0.26
CA VAL A 57 8.78 5.39 -1.37
C VAL A 57 8.19 6.70 -0.84
N SER A 58 8.21 7.75 -1.67
CA SER A 58 7.56 9.03 -1.33
C SER A 58 6.06 8.86 -1.15
N HIS A 59 5.43 9.78 -0.42
CA HIS A 59 3.98 9.77 -0.21
C HIS A 59 3.20 9.75 -1.54
N ASP A 60 3.62 10.56 -2.52
CA ASP A 60 2.92 10.69 -3.80
C ASP A 60 3.00 9.40 -4.64
N VAL A 61 4.16 8.73 -4.66
CA VAL A 61 4.30 7.42 -5.30
C VAL A 61 3.41 6.40 -4.59
N PHE A 62 3.41 6.42 -3.25
CA PHE A 62 2.62 5.50 -2.46
C PHE A 62 1.10 5.68 -2.65
N LEU A 63 0.61 6.91 -2.86
CA LEU A 63 -0.80 7.17 -3.18
C LEU A 63 -1.20 6.51 -4.50
N ARG A 64 -0.39 6.64 -5.56
CA ARG A 64 -0.66 6.02 -6.86
C ARG A 64 -0.65 4.50 -6.76
N GLN A 65 0.37 3.94 -6.10
CA GLN A 65 0.45 2.50 -5.82
C GLN A 65 -0.76 2.00 -5.03
N THR A 66 -1.19 2.74 -4.01
CA THR A 66 -2.36 2.39 -3.19
C THR A 66 -3.64 2.33 -4.03
N ALA A 67 -3.85 3.33 -4.89
CA ALA A 67 -5.01 3.37 -5.76
C ALA A 67 -5.06 2.17 -6.72
N ILE A 68 -3.94 1.84 -7.36
CA ILE A 68 -3.83 0.69 -8.26
C ILE A 68 -4.03 -0.63 -7.50
N ALA A 69 -3.31 -0.82 -6.39
CA ALA A 69 -3.41 -2.02 -5.57
C ALA A 69 -4.84 -2.28 -5.09
N CYS A 70 -5.54 -1.24 -4.59
CA CYS A 70 -6.92 -1.37 -4.11
C CYS A 70 -7.89 -1.72 -5.26
N ARG A 71 -7.74 -1.11 -6.43
CA ARG A 71 -8.53 -1.47 -7.62
C ARG A 71 -8.28 -2.91 -8.07
N ALA A 72 -7.05 -3.39 -7.95
CA ALA A 72 -6.65 -4.73 -8.33
C ALA A 72 -6.97 -5.81 -7.28
N GLY A 73 -7.47 -5.45 -6.09
CA GLY A 73 -7.99 -6.40 -5.09
C GLY A 73 -7.36 -6.34 -3.70
N ALA A 74 -6.36 -5.48 -3.47
CA ALA A 74 -5.81 -5.25 -2.13
C ALA A 74 -6.91 -4.78 -1.16
N ARG A 75 -6.80 -5.20 0.09
CA ARG A 75 -7.76 -4.87 1.17
C ARG A 75 -7.37 -3.66 2.00
N GLY A 76 -6.34 -2.93 1.58
CA GLY A 76 -5.91 -1.70 2.21
C GLY A 76 -4.40 -1.59 2.25
N VAL A 77 -3.90 -0.80 3.20
CA VAL A 77 -2.48 -0.52 3.36
C VAL A 77 -2.04 -0.66 4.81
N ILE A 78 -0.77 -1.03 5.00
CA ILE A 78 -0.05 -0.87 6.26
C ILE A 78 1.18 -0.01 5.96
N ALA A 79 1.03 1.29 6.19
CA ALA A 79 2.01 2.31 5.81
C ALA A 79 2.71 2.94 7.02
N GLY A 80 3.99 3.28 6.85
CA GLY A 80 4.79 3.93 7.88
C GLY A 80 5.54 5.13 7.32
N ARG A 81 6.75 4.89 6.78
CA ARG A 81 7.65 5.95 6.30
C ARG A 81 7.03 6.89 5.27
N ALA A 82 6.14 6.41 4.40
CA ALA A 82 5.44 7.26 3.45
C ALA A 82 4.44 8.25 4.09
N ILE A 83 4.20 8.16 5.40
CA ILE A 83 3.33 9.06 6.17
C ILE A 83 4.16 10.01 7.03
N TRP A 84 5.13 9.50 7.79
CA TRP A 84 5.74 10.23 8.90
C TRP A 84 7.27 10.38 8.86
N SER A 85 7.99 9.86 7.85
CA SER A 85 9.46 9.82 7.89
C SER A 85 10.11 11.20 8.00
N GLU A 86 9.51 12.25 7.42
CA GLU A 86 10.03 13.61 7.51
C GLU A 86 10.07 14.14 8.95
N ALA A 87 9.20 13.62 9.83
CA ALA A 87 9.20 14.00 11.24
C ALA A 87 10.53 13.67 11.95
N ILE A 88 11.26 12.66 11.47
CA ILE A 88 12.56 12.27 12.03
C ILE A 88 13.62 13.33 11.74
N ALA A 89 13.54 13.99 10.58
CA ALA A 89 14.48 15.03 10.16
C ALA A 89 14.21 16.38 10.83
N ILE A 90 13.03 16.56 11.45
CA ILE A 90 12.67 17.79 12.17
C ILE A 90 13.32 17.77 13.57
N THR A 91 14.54 18.28 13.62
CA THR A 91 15.34 18.46 14.83
C THR A 91 16.09 19.80 14.76
N PRO A 92 16.24 20.54 15.88
CA PRO A 92 15.83 20.21 17.25
C PRO A 92 14.47 20.84 17.63
N ASP A 93 13.52 21.02 16.69
CA ASP A 93 12.24 21.70 16.92
C ASP A 93 11.06 20.71 17.16
N PRO A 94 10.76 20.31 18.42
CA PRO A 94 9.59 19.52 18.78
C PRO A 94 8.25 20.09 18.31
N ASP A 95 8.08 21.41 18.28
CA ASP A 95 6.81 22.03 17.94
C ASP A 95 6.56 21.99 16.43
N ALA A 96 7.60 22.20 15.61
CA ALA A 96 7.52 21.94 14.17
C ALA A 96 7.24 20.46 13.88
N ARG A 97 7.88 19.55 14.62
CA ARG A 97 7.63 18.11 14.47
C ARG A 97 6.19 17.76 14.81
N ARG A 98 5.65 18.34 15.90
CA ARG A 98 4.23 18.20 16.28
C ARG A 98 3.30 18.73 15.20
N ARG A 99 3.52 19.95 14.71
CA ARG A 99 2.72 20.56 13.63
C ARG A 99 2.72 19.69 12.36
N PHE A 100 3.86 19.11 12.00
CA PHE A 100 3.96 18.17 10.87
C PHE A 100 3.11 16.91 11.09
N LEU A 101 3.19 16.30 12.28
CA LEU A 101 2.45 15.09 12.61
C LEU A 101 0.94 15.31 12.69
N GLU A 102 0.51 16.43 13.28
CA GLU A 102 -0.90 16.78 13.48
C GLU A 102 -1.57 17.36 12.22
N GLY A 103 -0.78 17.89 11.29
CA GLY A 103 -1.22 18.44 10.01
C GLY A 103 -0.89 17.49 8.84
N PRO A 104 0.21 17.72 8.10
CA PRO A 104 0.58 16.93 6.92
C PRO A 104 0.48 15.42 7.09
N ALA A 105 1.07 14.81 8.12
CA ALA A 105 1.06 13.36 8.29
C ALA A 105 -0.35 12.82 8.55
N ARG A 106 -1.17 13.54 9.34
CA ARG A 106 -2.59 13.22 9.53
C ARG A 106 -3.37 13.29 8.21
N GLN A 107 -3.17 14.36 7.42
CA GLN A 107 -3.85 14.51 6.13
C GLN A 107 -3.51 13.35 5.17
N ARG A 108 -2.24 12.93 5.14
CA ARG A 108 -1.77 11.77 4.36
C ARG A 108 -2.50 10.48 4.77
N LEU A 109 -2.68 10.25 6.07
CA LEU A 109 -3.42 9.09 6.58
C LEU A 109 -4.89 9.13 6.17
N GLU A 110 -5.55 10.28 6.27
CA GLU A 110 -6.96 10.43 5.87
C GLU A 110 -7.16 10.22 4.37
N THR A 111 -6.25 10.73 3.53
CA THR A 111 -6.29 10.50 2.09
C THR A 111 -6.16 9.01 1.76
N LEU A 112 -5.22 8.31 2.40
CA LEU A 112 -5.06 6.85 2.22
C LEU A 112 -6.31 6.09 2.70
N ARG A 113 -6.89 6.49 3.84
CA ARG A 113 -8.13 5.90 4.35
C ARG A 113 -9.27 6.03 3.34
N ALA A 114 -9.46 7.22 2.77
CA ALA A 114 -10.48 7.47 1.76
C ALA A 114 -10.27 6.60 0.50
N LEU A 115 -9.02 6.52 0.01
CA LEU A 115 -8.68 5.68 -1.16
C LEU A 115 -8.95 4.19 -0.93
N CYS A 116 -8.67 3.67 0.27
CA CYS A 116 -8.96 2.27 0.59
C CYS A 116 -10.46 1.99 0.70
N GLN A 117 -11.28 3.01 1.01
CA GLN A 117 -12.74 2.88 1.13
C GLN A 117 -13.47 2.92 -0.22
N THR A 118 -12.88 3.51 -1.27
CA THR A 118 -13.47 3.59 -2.61
C THR A 118 -13.38 2.28 -3.43
N ARG A 119 -13.07 1.16 -2.77
CA ARG A 119 -12.85 -0.15 -3.41
C ARG A 119 -14.19 -0.76 -3.88
N PRO A 120 -14.26 -1.33 -5.09
CA PRO A 120 -15.41 -2.16 -5.50
C PRO A 120 -15.56 -3.37 -4.56
N LEU A 121 -16.80 -3.65 -4.11
CA LEU A 121 -17.10 -4.88 -3.37
C LEU A 121 -16.81 -6.10 -4.28
N PRO A 122 -16.25 -7.19 -3.74
CA PRO A 122 -16.09 -8.40 -4.54
C PRO A 122 -17.48 -8.93 -4.95
N PRO A 123 -17.63 -9.48 -6.16
CA PRO A 123 -18.87 -10.14 -6.57
C PRO A 123 -19.26 -11.21 -5.54
N GLY A 124 -20.51 -11.18 -5.06
CA GLY A 124 -21.03 -12.17 -4.09
C GLY A 124 -20.86 -11.81 -2.60
N SER A 125 -20.40 -10.59 -2.27
CA SER A 125 -20.48 -10.10 -0.89
C SER A 125 -21.90 -9.60 -0.58
N HIS A 126 -22.73 -10.48 -0.03
CA HIS A 126 -24.00 -10.12 0.61
C HIS A 126 -23.70 -9.74 2.07
N LEU A 127 -23.76 -8.44 2.37
CA LEU A 127 -24.27 -7.97 3.64
C LEU A 127 -25.75 -7.63 3.44
#